data_AF-A0AAX0B0Z4-F1
#
_entry.id   AF-A0AAX0B0Z4-F1
#
_cell.length_a   1.000
_cell.length_b   1.000
_cell.length_c   1.000
_cell.angle_alpha   90.00
_cell.angle_beta   90.00
_cell.angle_gamma   90.00
#
_symmetry.space_group_name_H-M   'P 1'
#
loop_
_entity.id
_entity.type
_entity.pdbx_description
1 polymer ?
#
loop_
_entity_poly.entity_id
_entity_poly.type
_entity_poly.pdbx_seq_one_letter_code
_entity_poly.pdbx_strand_id
1 'polypeptide(L)'
;MFGAFFTGILIAAGIVIFIFIIMGLIASSSGKEKIENIKLYNERNKIPINSKMIGCIELNSEKYQTKAQYGNKMLLGRLFNIWKEENRIILCESFNINKPKDLIAVKTIIPIENIKFFTREGEYRVDNIVQGGGVNFKGAIVGGVIAGEAGAILAGREKITTTQKEVDKRQTYLYYIDNNQEKRIVFFSESYDLLLELIPNKEIGYIEKHKIVEFKKSNDTQEKSIYKDIEELSNLKDKGILTEEEFTEKKKMLLEKIQ
;
A
#
# COMPACT_ATOMS: atom_id res chain seq x y z
N MET A 1 -67.25 10.09 20.96
CA MET A 1 -66.32 9.00 20.60
C MET A 1 -65.10 9.47 19.81
N PHE A 2 -65.19 10.51 18.96
CA PHE A 2 -64.06 11.02 18.17
C PHE A 2 -62.92 11.69 18.97
N GLY A 3 -63.24 12.37 20.09
CA GLY A 3 -62.22 13.09 20.89
C GLY A 3 -61.17 12.19 21.54
N ALA A 4 -61.56 11.02 22.05
CA ALA A 4 -60.65 10.08 22.71
C ALA A 4 -59.67 9.40 21.74
N PHE A 5 -60.06 9.27 20.46
CA PHE A 5 -59.21 8.69 19.42
C PHE A 5 -58.12 9.68 18.99
N PHE A 6 -58.46 10.97 18.93
CA PHE A 6 -57.53 12.03 18.56
C PHE A 6 -56.49 12.31 19.65
N THR A 7 -56.89 12.25 20.94
CA THR A 7 -55.96 12.38 22.06
C THR A 7 -54.97 11.22 22.13
N GLY A 8 -55.39 10.00 21.80
CA GLY A 8 -54.51 8.83 21.75
C GLY A 8 -53.42 8.93 20.68
N ILE A 9 -53.76 9.45 19.49
CA ILE A 9 -52.79 9.63 18.38
C ILE A 9 -51.74 10.68 18.72
N LEU A 10 -52.14 11.80 19.35
CA LEU A 10 -51.21 12.85 19.76
C LEU A 10 -50.20 12.39 20.84
N ILE A 11 -50.67 11.59 21.80
CA ILE A 11 -49.79 11.00 22.83
C ILE A 11 -48.80 10.02 22.18
N ALA A 12 -49.26 9.17 21.26
CA ALA A 12 -48.39 8.23 20.55
C ALA A 12 -47.32 8.94 19.70
N ALA A 13 -47.70 9.99 18.96
CA ALA A 13 -46.76 10.80 18.20
C ALA A 13 -45.72 11.50 19.10
N GLY A 14 -46.14 12.02 20.26
CA GLY A 14 -45.25 12.61 21.25
C GLY A 14 -44.20 11.63 21.79
N ILE A 15 -44.62 10.39 22.09
CA ILE A 15 -43.72 9.32 22.55
C ILE A 15 -42.68 8.96 21.47
N VAL A 16 -43.10 8.83 20.21
CA VAL A 16 -42.20 8.52 19.10
C VAL A 16 -41.14 9.61 18.92
N ILE A 17 -41.54 10.88 18.94
CA ILE A 17 -40.61 12.02 18.85
C ILE A 17 -39.62 12.02 20.02
N PHE A 18 -40.09 11.77 21.24
CA PHE A 18 -39.25 11.69 22.43
C PHE A 18 -38.20 10.56 22.32
N ILE A 19 -38.59 9.40 21.79
CA ILE A 19 -37.66 8.28 21.54
C ILE A 19 -36.58 8.69 20.51
N PHE A 20 -36.93 9.37 19.42
CA PHE A 20 -35.96 9.86 18.45
C PHE A 20 -34.97 10.87 19.05
N ILE A 21 -35.43 11.76 19.94
CA ILE A 21 -34.58 12.72 20.66
C ILE A 21 -33.60 11.97 21.57
N ILE A 22 -34.07 10.99 22.35
CA ILE A 22 -33.21 10.17 23.20
C ILE A 22 -32.16 9.41 22.38
N MET A 23 -32.57 8.78 21.27
CA MET A 23 -31.62 8.08 20.39
C MET A 23 -30.56 9.03 19.81
N GLY A 24 -30.94 10.24 19.42
CA GLY A 24 -30.01 11.27 18.95
C GLY A 24 -29.00 11.69 20.03
N LEU A 25 -29.44 11.87 21.27
CA LEU A 25 -28.58 12.22 22.41
C LEU A 25 -27.61 11.09 22.76
N ILE A 26 -28.08 9.83 22.77
CA ILE A 26 -27.23 8.65 23.02
C ILE A 26 -26.17 8.52 21.91
N ALA A 27 -26.57 8.66 20.64
CA ALA A 27 -25.65 8.63 19.51
C ALA A 27 -24.59 9.74 19.61
N SER A 28 -24.98 10.97 19.95
CA SER A 28 -24.06 12.08 20.15
C SER A 28 -23.11 11.85 21.32
N SER A 29 -23.57 11.30 22.44
CA SER A 29 -22.74 11.00 23.61
C SER A 29 -21.68 9.95 23.26
N SER A 30 -22.09 8.86 22.59
CA SER A 30 -21.18 7.80 22.16
C SER A 30 -20.11 8.28 21.18
N GLY A 31 -20.43 9.27 20.34
CA GLY A 31 -19.48 9.89 19.42
C GLY A 31 -18.40 10.70 20.15
N LYS A 32 -18.79 11.48 21.17
CA LYS A 32 -17.86 12.27 21.98
C LYS A 32 -16.90 11.37 22.77
N GLU A 33 -17.42 10.32 23.38
CA GLU A 33 -16.64 9.34 24.13
C GLU A 33 -15.59 8.66 23.24
N LYS A 34 -15.96 8.26 22.01
CA LYS A 34 -15.01 7.69 21.04
C LYS A 34 -13.88 8.66 20.68
N ILE A 35 -14.20 9.93 20.43
CA ILE A 35 -13.21 10.96 20.08
C ILE A 35 -12.25 11.19 21.26
N GLU A 36 -12.78 11.25 22.48
CA GLU A 36 -11.98 11.43 23.69
C GLU A 36 -11.07 10.22 23.94
N ASN A 37 -11.57 9.00 23.79
CA ASN A 37 -10.78 7.78 23.90
C ASN A 37 -9.64 7.73 22.87
N ILE A 38 -9.89 8.16 21.63
CA ILE A 38 -8.84 8.26 20.58
C ILE A 38 -7.76 9.28 20.99
N LYS A 39 -8.16 10.45 21.51
CA LYS A 39 -7.21 11.47 21.98
C LYS A 39 -6.35 10.94 23.12
N LEU A 40 -6.97 10.37 24.16
CA LEU A 40 -6.27 9.80 25.31
C LEU A 40 -5.31 8.68 24.89
N TYR A 41 -5.71 7.82 23.95
CA TYR A 41 -4.84 6.79 23.41
C TYR A 41 -3.65 7.38 22.64
N ASN A 42 -3.88 8.37 21.78
CA ASN A 42 -2.80 9.01 21.02
C ASN A 42 -1.81 9.72 21.94
N GLU A 43 -2.30 10.46 22.93
CA GLU A 43 -1.48 11.14 23.94
C GLU A 43 -0.66 10.14 24.75
N ARG A 44 -1.31 9.09 25.27
CA ARG A 44 -0.64 8.06 26.08
C ARG A 44 0.43 7.30 25.30
N ASN A 45 0.17 7.00 24.02
CA ASN A 45 1.10 6.28 23.17
C ASN A 45 2.06 7.19 22.39
N LYS A 46 2.01 8.51 22.61
CA LYS A 46 2.83 9.50 21.90
C LYS A 46 2.75 9.34 20.38
N ILE A 47 1.56 9.09 19.86
CA ILE A 47 1.31 8.98 18.42
C ILE A 47 1.27 10.41 17.87
N PRO A 48 2.15 10.76 16.92
CA PRO A 48 2.22 12.12 16.44
C PRO A 48 1.03 12.43 15.53
N ILE A 49 0.65 13.72 15.48
CA ILE A 49 -0.49 14.22 14.70
C ILE A 49 -0.34 13.92 13.20
N ASN A 50 0.90 13.86 12.71
CA ASN A 50 1.22 13.56 11.31
C ASN A 50 1.35 12.06 11.00
N SER A 51 1.06 11.17 11.95
CA SER A 51 1.01 9.74 11.68
C SER A 51 -0.12 9.42 10.70
N LYS A 52 0.10 8.42 9.84
CA LYS A 52 -0.90 7.99 8.86
C LYS A 52 -1.33 6.56 9.17
N MET A 53 -2.61 6.28 8.95
CA MET A 53 -3.16 4.95 9.18
C MET A 53 -2.85 4.05 7.98
N ILE A 54 -2.39 2.83 8.26
CA ILE A 54 -2.02 1.83 7.27
C ILE A 54 -2.56 0.46 7.69
N GLY A 55 -2.99 -0.37 6.74
CA GLY A 55 -3.43 -1.73 7.03
C GLY A 55 -2.35 -2.74 6.71
N CYS A 56 -2.16 -3.72 7.60
CA CYS A 56 -1.08 -4.69 7.52
C CYS A 56 -1.59 -6.14 7.68
N ILE A 57 -0.88 -7.05 7.02
CA ILE A 57 -0.99 -8.50 7.11
C ILE A 57 0.39 -9.00 7.56
N GLU A 58 0.48 -9.48 8.80
CA GLU A 58 1.74 -10.02 9.32
C GLU A 58 1.96 -11.44 8.78
N LEU A 59 3.13 -11.70 8.17
CA LEU A 59 3.57 -13.03 7.73
C LEU A 59 4.86 -13.39 8.47
N ASN A 60 4.78 -14.30 9.43
CA ASN A 60 5.97 -14.87 10.06
C ASN A 60 6.47 -16.06 9.23
N SER A 61 7.74 -16.03 8.84
CA SER A 61 8.52 -17.13 8.24
C SER A 61 8.52 -18.35 9.18
N GLU A 62 8.47 -19.61 8.76
CA GLU A 62 8.86 -20.28 7.53
C GLU A 62 7.84 -21.39 7.21
N LYS A 63 7.57 -21.62 5.92
CA LYS A 63 6.60 -22.59 5.37
C LYS A 63 5.12 -22.20 5.57
N TYR A 64 4.37 -22.16 4.46
CA TYR A 64 2.90 -22.10 4.41
C TYR A 64 2.27 -20.75 4.79
N GLN A 65 1.13 -20.34 4.25
CA GLN A 65 0.44 -20.57 2.97
C GLN A 65 -0.68 -19.52 2.95
N THR A 66 -1.22 -19.29 1.77
CA THR A 66 -2.33 -18.38 1.52
C THR A 66 -3.61 -18.74 2.31
N LYS A 67 -4.39 -17.69 2.61
CA LYS A 67 -5.81 -17.61 3.04
C LYS A 67 -6.13 -18.09 4.47
N ALA A 68 -6.51 -17.13 5.32
CA ALA A 68 -7.28 -17.40 6.53
C ALA A 68 -8.71 -16.85 6.38
N GLN A 69 -9.66 -17.77 6.17
CA GLN A 69 -11.09 -17.61 6.48
C GLN A 69 -11.37 -18.37 7.79
N TYR A 70 -12.18 -17.80 8.67
CA TYR A 70 -12.80 -18.52 9.79
C TYR A 70 -14.32 -18.52 9.53
N GLY A 71 -14.80 -19.49 8.75
CA GLY A 71 -16.15 -19.46 8.18
C GLY A 71 -16.39 -18.28 7.23
N ASN A 72 -17.56 -17.65 7.28
CA ASN A 72 -17.92 -16.43 6.53
C ASN A 72 -17.28 -15.13 7.07
N LYS A 73 -16.35 -15.20 8.04
CA LYS A 73 -15.70 -14.00 8.59
C LYS A 73 -14.20 -14.01 8.32
N MET A 74 -13.74 -12.91 7.75
CA MET A 74 -12.34 -12.67 7.42
C MET A 74 -11.59 -12.16 8.66
N LEU A 75 -10.61 -12.96 9.11
CA LEU A 75 -9.46 -12.59 9.96
C LEU A 75 -8.59 -11.48 9.34
N LEU A 76 -9.13 -10.31 8.99
CA LEU A 76 -8.42 -9.22 8.30
C LEU A 76 -7.66 -8.27 9.23
N GLY A 77 -6.48 -7.85 8.77
CA GLY A 77 -6.08 -6.43 8.76
C GLY A 77 -6.01 -5.76 10.13
N ARG A 78 -4.88 -5.88 10.81
CA ARG A 78 -4.55 -4.95 11.89
C ARG A 78 -4.25 -3.59 11.24
N LEU A 79 -4.94 -2.56 11.71
CA LEU A 79 -4.62 -1.18 11.34
C LEU A 79 -3.47 -0.73 12.24
N PHE A 80 -2.50 -0.07 11.65
CA PHE A 80 -1.37 0.53 12.33
C PHE A 80 -1.36 2.02 12.03
N ASN A 81 -0.93 2.82 12.98
CA ASN A 81 -0.40 4.14 12.66
C ASN A 81 1.08 3.97 12.31
N ILE A 82 1.50 4.54 11.19
CA ILE A 82 2.89 4.58 10.77
C ILE A 82 3.38 6.02 10.72
N TRP A 83 4.60 6.23 11.19
CA TRP A 83 5.34 7.47 11.01
C TRP A 83 6.84 7.19 10.99
N LYS A 84 7.58 8.19 10.52
CA LYS A 84 9.04 8.20 10.55
C LYS A 84 9.52 9.13 11.65
N GLU A 85 10.49 8.64 12.40
CA GLU A 85 11.41 9.43 13.20
C GLU A 85 12.79 9.36 12.53
N GLU A 86 13.69 10.32 12.82
CA GLU A 86 14.95 10.58 12.09
C GLU A 86 15.56 9.36 11.39
N ASN A 87 15.87 8.29 12.13
CA ASN A 87 16.48 7.05 11.60
C ASN A 87 15.63 5.77 11.81
N ARG A 88 14.30 5.89 12.00
CA ARG A 88 13.44 4.71 12.25
C ARG A 88 12.00 4.90 11.77
N ILE A 89 11.38 3.81 11.36
CA ILE A 89 9.94 3.71 11.13
C ILE A 89 9.30 3.11 12.38
N ILE A 90 8.16 3.67 12.79
CA ILE A 90 7.36 3.15 13.90
C ILE A 90 6.00 2.71 13.36
N LEU A 91 5.63 1.48 13.68
CA LEU A 91 4.30 0.92 13.46
C LEU A 91 3.64 0.74 14.82
N CYS A 92 2.51 1.40 15.03
CA CYS A 92 1.78 1.38 16.29
C CYS A 92 0.41 0.76 16.07
N GLU A 93 0.15 -0.41 16.65
CA GLU A 93 -1.11 -1.13 16.45
C GLU A 93 -2.29 -0.33 16.97
N SER A 94 -3.27 -0.04 16.10
CA SER A 94 -4.49 0.68 16.50
C SER A 94 -5.30 -0.18 17.46
N PHE A 95 -5.75 0.41 18.57
CA PHE A 95 -6.54 -0.28 19.59
C PHE A 95 -8.04 -0.33 19.26
N ASN A 96 -8.73 -1.28 19.89
CA ASN A 96 -10.19 -1.32 19.87
C ASN A 96 -10.76 -0.20 20.76
N ILE A 97 -11.31 0.84 20.13
CA ILE A 97 -11.92 2.01 20.78
C ILE A 97 -13.04 1.68 21.78
N ASN A 98 -13.58 0.45 21.77
CA ASN A 98 -14.64 0.01 22.67
C ASN A 98 -14.12 -0.70 23.94
N LYS A 99 -12.80 -0.87 24.11
CA LYS A 99 -12.19 -1.52 25.29
C LYS A 99 -11.05 -0.67 25.86
N PRO A 100 -11.34 0.25 26.81
CA PRO A 100 -10.36 1.20 27.35
C PRO A 100 -9.28 0.58 28.26
N LYS A 101 -9.29 -0.74 28.52
CA LYS A 101 -8.28 -1.39 29.36
C LYS A 101 -6.96 -1.69 28.64
N ASP A 102 -6.96 -1.69 27.31
CA ASP A 102 -5.80 -2.06 26.48
C ASP A 102 -5.08 -0.84 25.88
N LEU A 103 -5.05 0.28 26.60
CA LEU A 103 -4.53 1.57 26.13
C LEU A 103 -3.02 1.61 25.84
N ILE A 104 -2.28 0.51 26.01
CA ILE A 104 -0.87 0.43 25.65
C ILE A 104 -0.76 -0.24 24.30
N ALA A 105 -0.36 0.53 23.29
CA ALA A 105 -0.19 0.03 21.94
C ALA A 105 1.09 -0.81 21.83
N VAL A 106 1.01 -1.92 21.10
CA VAL A 106 2.20 -2.64 20.66
C VAL A 106 2.86 -1.79 19.57
N LYS A 107 4.15 -1.48 19.78
CA LYS A 107 4.96 -0.74 18.82
C LYS A 107 6.01 -1.65 18.21
N THR A 108 6.05 -1.69 16.88
CA THR A 108 7.16 -2.25 16.12
C THR A 108 8.03 -1.09 15.65
N ILE A 109 9.30 -1.10 16.06
CA ILE A 109 10.28 -0.06 15.71
C ILE A 109 11.30 -0.68 14.77
N ILE A 110 11.47 -0.10 13.58
CA ILE A 110 12.36 -0.62 12.54
C ILE A 110 13.36 0.48 12.18
N PRO A 111 14.66 0.32 12.52
CA PRO A 111 15.70 1.24 12.06
C PRO A 111 15.73 1.32 10.53
N ILE A 112 15.88 2.51 9.96
CA ILE A 112 15.89 2.70 8.50
C ILE A 112 17.07 1.96 7.86
N GLU A 113 18.21 1.91 8.54
CA GLU A 113 19.38 1.13 8.12
C GLU A 113 19.09 -0.36 7.96
N ASN A 114 18.21 -0.92 8.81
CA ASN A 114 17.80 -2.31 8.75
C ASN A 114 16.78 -2.59 7.64
N ILE A 115 16.14 -1.56 7.08
CA ILE A 115 15.23 -1.72 5.95
C ILE A 115 16.06 -1.97 4.69
N LYS A 116 15.88 -3.14 4.07
CA LYS A 116 16.53 -3.49 2.81
C LYS A 116 15.88 -2.72 1.67
N PHE A 117 14.58 -2.93 1.47
CA PHE A 117 13.79 -2.23 0.47
C PHE A 117 12.28 -2.43 0.72
N PHE A 118 11.46 -1.66 0.02
CA PHE A 118 10.04 -1.98 -0.17
C PHE A 118 9.65 -1.99 -1.64
N THR A 119 8.60 -2.74 -1.96
CA THR A 119 8.09 -2.93 -3.33
C THR A 119 6.57 -3.15 -3.30
N ARG A 120 5.91 -3.01 -4.45
CA ARG A 120 4.50 -3.36 -4.66
C ARG A 120 4.39 -4.41 -5.74
N GLU A 121 3.86 -5.58 -5.39
CA GLU A 121 3.76 -6.73 -6.29
C GLU A 121 2.32 -7.25 -6.33
N GLY A 122 1.94 -7.86 -7.46
CA GLY A 122 0.62 -8.48 -7.68
C GLY A 122 -0.06 -7.97 -8.95
N GLU A 123 -1.32 -8.36 -9.13
CA GLU A 123 -2.08 -8.09 -10.35
C GLU A 123 -2.97 -6.85 -10.19
N TYR A 124 -2.93 -5.94 -11.16
CA TYR A 124 -3.95 -4.92 -11.36
C TYR A 124 -4.60 -5.13 -12.71
N ARG A 125 -5.93 -5.25 -12.74
CA ARG A 125 -6.68 -5.41 -13.99
C ARG A 125 -8.02 -4.70 -13.91
N VAL A 126 -8.52 -4.28 -15.06
CA VAL A 126 -9.86 -3.70 -15.22
C VAL A 126 -10.68 -4.67 -16.06
N ASP A 127 -11.72 -5.24 -15.45
CA ASP A 127 -12.67 -6.10 -16.13
C ASP A 127 -13.81 -5.26 -16.70
N ASN A 128 -14.12 -5.44 -17.97
CA ASN A 128 -15.32 -4.86 -18.59
C ASN A 128 -16.45 -5.88 -18.51
N ILE A 129 -17.41 -5.65 -17.63
CA ILE A 129 -18.61 -6.47 -17.52
C ILE A 129 -19.66 -5.85 -18.43
N VAL A 130 -19.95 -6.50 -19.55
CA VAL A 130 -21.03 -6.11 -20.47
C VAL A 130 -22.29 -6.89 -20.10
N GLN A 131 -23.40 -6.18 -19.88
CA GLN A 131 -24.72 -6.74 -19.64
C GLN A 131 -25.70 -6.18 -20.68
N GLY A 132 -26.71 -6.98 -21.06
CA GLY A 132 -27.68 -6.61 -22.09
C GLY A 132 -27.30 -7.10 -23.50
N GLY A 133 -27.98 -6.57 -24.52
CA GLY A 133 -27.86 -7.06 -25.91
C GLY A 133 -28.75 -8.27 -26.22
N GLY A 134 -29.50 -8.76 -25.24
CA GLY A 134 -30.54 -9.78 -25.41
C GLY A 134 -31.88 -9.21 -25.88
N VAL A 135 -32.85 -10.11 -26.06
CA VAL A 135 -34.21 -9.76 -26.50
C VAL A 135 -35.11 -9.55 -25.28
N ASN A 136 -35.57 -8.33 -25.08
CA ASN A 136 -36.66 -8.00 -24.16
C ASN A 136 -38.00 -8.33 -24.83
N PHE A 137 -38.51 -9.54 -24.59
CA PHE A 137 -39.79 -10.01 -25.14
C PHE A 137 -40.97 -9.07 -24.84
N LYS A 138 -41.01 -8.46 -23.64
CA LYS A 138 -42.10 -7.52 -23.29
C LYS A 138 -41.99 -6.23 -24.10
N GLY A 139 -40.78 -5.72 -24.30
CA GLY A 139 -40.53 -4.56 -25.15
C GLY A 139 -40.84 -4.84 -26.62
N ALA A 140 -40.51 -6.03 -27.11
CA ALA A 140 -40.75 -6.44 -28.50
C ALA A 140 -42.25 -6.53 -28.83
N ILE A 141 -43.05 -7.09 -27.92
CA ILE A 141 -44.50 -7.19 -28.10
C ILE A 141 -45.15 -5.80 -28.14
N VAL A 142 -44.78 -4.92 -27.20
CA VAL A 142 -45.34 -3.56 -27.13
C VAL A 142 -44.92 -2.74 -28.36
N GLY A 143 -43.65 -2.81 -28.76
CA GLY A 143 -43.15 -2.13 -29.96
C GLY A 143 -43.78 -2.67 -31.25
N GLY A 144 -44.06 -3.97 -31.31
CA GLY A 144 -44.70 -4.64 -32.44
C GLY A 144 -46.14 -4.20 -32.68
N VAL A 145 -46.89 -3.99 -31.60
CA VAL A 145 -48.27 -3.49 -31.67
C VAL A 145 -48.33 -2.04 -32.15
N ILE A 146 -47.33 -1.22 -31.79
CA ILE A 146 -47.35 0.22 -32.08
C ILE A 146 -46.79 0.52 -33.48
N ALA A 147 -45.69 -0.12 -33.88
CA ALA A 147 -44.95 0.21 -35.10
C ALA A 147 -44.57 -1.01 -35.95
N GLY A 148 -45.28 -2.12 -35.78
CA GLY A 148 -45.06 -3.35 -36.55
C GLY A 148 -43.69 -3.97 -36.30
N GLU A 149 -43.19 -4.75 -37.26
CA GLU A 149 -41.93 -5.50 -37.12
C GLU A 149 -40.73 -4.61 -36.77
N ALA A 150 -40.66 -3.40 -37.34
CA ALA A 150 -39.61 -2.44 -37.03
C ALA A 150 -39.65 -1.95 -35.57
N GLY A 151 -40.86 -1.70 -35.04
CA GLY A 151 -41.07 -1.32 -33.64
C GLY A 151 -40.72 -2.44 -32.66
N ALA A 152 -41.04 -3.69 -33.00
CA ALA A 152 -40.70 -4.86 -32.20
C ALA A 152 -39.20 -5.06 -32.06
N ILE A 153 -38.43 -4.82 -33.13
CA ILE A 153 -36.97 -4.96 -33.13
C ILE A 153 -36.31 -3.87 -32.29
N LEU A 154 -36.78 -2.62 -32.41
CA LEU A 154 -36.21 -1.49 -31.67
C LEU A 154 -36.52 -1.54 -30.18
N ALA A 155 -37.79 -1.76 -29.82
CA ALA A 155 -38.22 -1.84 -28.42
C ALA A 155 -37.85 -3.18 -27.75
N GLY A 156 -37.61 -4.21 -28.56
CA GLY A 156 -37.23 -5.55 -28.11
C GLY A 156 -35.77 -5.71 -27.76
N ARG A 157 -34.90 -4.71 -27.95
CA ARG A 157 -33.49 -4.81 -27.57
C ARG A 157 -33.28 -4.33 -26.14
N GLU A 158 -32.64 -5.17 -25.33
CA GLU A 158 -32.13 -4.72 -24.04
C GLU A 158 -30.99 -3.71 -24.24
N LYS A 159 -31.01 -2.65 -23.43
CA LYS A 159 -29.94 -1.66 -23.41
C LYS A 159 -28.64 -2.35 -23.00
N ILE A 160 -27.60 -2.20 -23.82
CA ILE A 160 -26.25 -2.64 -23.46
C ILE A 160 -25.71 -1.69 -22.40
N THR A 161 -25.33 -2.23 -21.26
CA THR A 161 -24.60 -1.51 -20.21
C THR A 161 -23.22 -2.13 -20.06
N THR A 162 -22.22 -1.28 -19.93
CA THR A 162 -20.85 -1.69 -19.65
C THR A 162 -20.46 -1.13 -18.30
N THR A 163 -20.11 -2.02 -17.37
CA THR A 163 -19.59 -1.65 -16.06
C THR A 163 -18.13 -2.04 -15.97
N GLN A 164 -17.27 -1.08 -15.65
CA GLN A 164 -15.87 -1.36 -15.35
C GLN A 164 -15.75 -1.85 -13.91
N LYS A 165 -15.06 -2.96 -13.73
CA LYS A 165 -14.73 -3.51 -12.42
C LYS A 165 -13.22 -3.56 -12.27
N GLU A 166 -12.70 -2.70 -11.41
CA GLU A 166 -11.29 -2.76 -11.03
C GLU A 166 -11.05 -3.94 -10.07
N VAL A 167 -10.00 -4.70 -10.36
CA VAL A 167 -9.52 -5.78 -9.51
C VAL A 167 -8.05 -5.50 -9.22
N ASP A 168 -7.78 -4.95 -8.04
CA ASP A 168 -6.43 -4.76 -7.51
C ASP A 168 -6.11 -5.86 -6.48
N LYS A 169 -5.18 -6.73 -6.82
CA LYS A 169 -4.64 -7.77 -5.92
C LYS A 169 -3.21 -7.44 -5.48
N ARG A 170 -2.71 -6.23 -5.76
CA ARG A 170 -1.37 -5.84 -5.37
C ARG A 170 -1.25 -5.74 -3.85
N GLN A 171 -0.06 -6.04 -3.36
CA GLN A 171 0.32 -5.89 -1.96
C GLN A 171 1.64 -5.14 -1.89
N THR A 172 1.84 -4.42 -0.80
CA THR A 172 3.09 -3.71 -0.54
C THR A 172 3.94 -4.53 0.41
N TYR A 173 5.19 -4.80 0.06
CA TYR A 173 6.11 -5.59 0.86
C TYR A 173 7.25 -4.71 1.37
N LEU A 174 7.50 -4.71 2.68
CA LEU A 174 8.66 -4.06 3.30
C LEU A 174 9.60 -5.15 3.83
N TYR A 175 10.80 -5.23 3.28
CA TYR A 175 11.84 -6.18 3.69
C TYR A 175 12.83 -5.51 4.63
N TYR A 176 13.11 -6.15 5.76
CA TYR A 176 14.02 -5.62 6.78
C TYR A 176 14.79 -6.73 7.51
N ILE A 177 15.89 -6.36 8.14
CA ILE A 177 16.68 -7.23 9.01
C ILE A 177 16.27 -7.01 10.46
N ASP A 178 16.01 -8.10 11.17
CA ASP A 178 15.79 -8.09 12.61
C ASP A 178 16.47 -9.32 13.23
N ASN A 179 17.35 -9.09 14.22
CA ASN A 179 18.18 -10.13 14.82
C ASN A 179 18.93 -11.00 13.79
N ASN A 180 19.54 -10.35 12.78
CA ASN A 180 20.24 -10.99 11.65
C ASN A 180 19.37 -11.91 10.78
N GLN A 181 18.04 -11.85 10.90
CA GLN A 181 17.11 -12.60 10.06
C GLN A 181 16.38 -11.65 9.11
N GLU A 182 16.20 -12.10 7.87
CA GLU A 182 15.36 -11.39 6.91
C GLU A 182 13.90 -11.58 7.27
N LYS A 183 13.22 -10.46 7.51
CA LYS A 183 11.79 -10.40 7.76
C LYS A 183 11.10 -9.54 6.71
N ARG A 184 9.80 -9.74 6.57
CA ARG A 184 8.96 -8.90 5.72
C ARG A 184 7.66 -8.55 6.40
N ILE A 185 7.17 -7.36 6.11
CA ILE A 185 5.83 -6.92 6.48
C ILE A 185 5.03 -6.76 5.19
N VAL A 186 3.80 -7.28 5.17
CA VAL A 186 2.90 -7.13 4.02
C VAL A 186 1.84 -6.11 4.38
N PHE A 187 1.66 -5.11 3.54
CA PHE A 187 0.62 -4.10 3.66
C PHE A 187 -0.33 -4.15 2.46
N PHE A 188 -1.45 -3.44 2.57
CA PHE A 188 -2.33 -3.21 1.42
C PHE A 188 -1.62 -2.41 0.31
N SER A 189 -2.13 -2.46 -0.92
CA SER A 189 -1.56 -1.79 -2.10
C SER A 189 -1.34 -0.28 -1.90
N GLU A 190 -2.29 0.37 -1.23
CA GLU A 190 -2.35 1.81 -0.96
C GLU A 190 -1.25 2.27 0.00
N SER A 191 -0.66 1.31 0.72
CA SER A 191 0.44 1.56 1.66
C SER A 191 1.76 1.92 0.97
N TYR A 192 1.89 1.59 -0.31
CA TYR A 192 3.10 1.84 -1.08
C TYR A 192 3.43 3.34 -1.15
N ASP A 193 2.43 4.18 -1.47
CA ASP A 193 2.63 5.63 -1.64
C ASP A 193 3.04 6.29 -0.31
N LEU A 194 2.56 5.74 0.81
CA LEU A 194 2.95 6.16 2.14
C LEU A 194 4.41 5.81 2.47
N LEU A 195 4.86 4.60 2.15
CA LEU A 195 6.27 4.23 2.31
C LEU A 195 7.18 5.04 1.39
N LEU A 196 6.70 5.35 0.17
CA LEU A 196 7.40 6.21 -0.78
C LEU A 196 7.60 7.62 -0.23
N GLU A 197 6.63 8.17 0.50
CA GLU A 197 6.78 9.47 1.18
C GLU A 197 7.75 9.40 2.38
N LEU A 198 7.67 8.35 3.19
CA LEU A 198 8.45 8.25 4.43
C LEU A 198 9.93 7.89 4.17
N ILE A 199 10.18 6.91 3.31
CA ILE A 199 11.50 6.32 3.05
C ILE A 199 11.78 6.14 1.56
N PRO A 200 11.70 7.20 0.73
CA PRO A 200 11.81 7.10 -0.74
C PRO A 200 13.09 6.39 -1.21
N ASN A 201 14.18 6.54 -0.47
CA ASN A 201 15.48 5.92 -0.76
C ASN A 201 15.53 4.40 -0.51
N LYS A 202 14.47 3.83 0.07
CA LYS A 202 14.31 2.39 0.29
C LYS A 202 13.37 1.74 -0.73
N GLU A 203 12.86 2.50 -1.68
CA GLU A 203 12.07 1.96 -2.78
C GLU A 203 12.97 1.11 -3.69
N ILE A 204 12.48 -0.06 -4.14
CA ILE A 204 13.30 -1.01 -4.90
C ILE A 204 13.87 -0.39 -6.19
N GLY A 205 13.07 0.35 -6.95
CA GLY A 205 13.52 1.05 -8.16
C GLY A 205 14.52 2.17 -7.89
N TYR A 206 14.41 2.87 -6.76
CA TYR A 206 15.44 3.81 -6.31
C TYR A 206 16.77 3.09 -6.07
N ILE A 207 16.75 1.97 -5.34
CA ILE A 207 17.95 1.20 -5.00
C ILE A 207 18.62 0.64 -6.26
N GLU A 208 17.85 0.07 -7.18
CA GLU A 208 18.39 -0.49 -8.43
C GLU A 208 19.06 0.57 -9.28
N LYS A 209 18.44 1.75 -9.44
CA LYS A 209 19.04 2.87 -10.17
C LYS A 209 20.36 3.33 -9.56
N HIS A 210 20.43 3.43 -8.23
CA HIS A 210 21.63 3.92 -7.55
C HIS A 210 22.76 2.88 -7.53
N LYS A 211 22.44 1.58 -7.41
CA LYS A 211 23.43 0.51 -7.57
C LYS A 211 24.08 0.53 -8.95
N ILE A 212 23.29 0.76 -10.01
CA ILE A 212 23.83 0.87 -11.38
C ILE A 212 24.76 2.08 -11.52
N VAL A 213 24.41 3.21 -10.90
CA VAL A 213 25.26 4.42 -10.92
C VAL A 213 26.55 4.21 -10.13
N GLU A 214 26.49 3.59 -8.95
CA GLU A 214 27.67 3.27 -8.14
C GLU A 214 28.61 2.32 -8.88
N PHE A 215 28.07 1.26 -9.51
CA PHE A 215 28.86 0.33 -10.33
C PHE A 215 29.52 1.00 -11.54
N LYS A 216 28.82 1.94 -12.20
CA LYS A 216 29.41 2.72 -13.29
C LYS A 216 30.51 3.66 -12.81
N LYS A 217 30.35 4.29 -11.63
CA LYS A 217 31.36 5.17 -11.04
C LYS A 217 32.59 4.41 -10.57
N SER A 218 32.44 3.23 -9.96
CA SER A 218 33.57 2.40 -9.55
C SER A 218 34.39 1.95 -10.75
N ASN A 219 33.73 1.54 -11.83
CA ASN A 219 34.42 1.11 -13.04
C ASN A 219 35.11 2.28 -13.74
N ASP A 220 34.46 3.44 -13.91
CA ASP A 220 35.10 4.63 -14.52
C ASP A 220 36.28 5.16 -13.69
N THR A 221 36.21 5.06 -12.35
CA THR A 221 37.31 5.48 -11.46
C THR A 221 38.48 4.48 -11.52
N GLN A 222 38.19 3.19 -11.58
CA GLN A 222 39.21 2.15 -11.71
C GLN A 222 39.88 2.18 -13.09
N GLU A 223 39.11 2.38 -14.17
CA GLU A 223 39.67 2.53 -15.52
C GLU A 223 40.56 3.77 -15.61
N LYS A 224 40.12 4.93 -15.09
CA LYS A 224 40.95 6.15 -15.05
C LYS A 224 42.21 5.98 -14.22
N SER A 225 42.15 5.25 -13.11
CA SER A 225 43.35 4.93 -12.31
C SER A 225 44.34 4.09 -13.10
N ILE A 226 43.87 3.06 -13.80
CA ILE A 226 44.74 2.16 -14.57
C ILE A 226 45.37 2.88 -15.76
N TYR A 227 44.64 3.76 -16.47
CA TYR A 227 45.24 4.57 -17.54
C TYR A 227 46.30 5.54 -17.01
N LYS A 228 46.09 6.12 -15.83
CA LYS A 228 47.09 6.97 -15.17
C LYS A 228 48.35 6.18 -14.77
N ASP A 229 48.19 4.95 -14.26
CA ASP A 229 49.31 4.07 -13.92
C ASP A 229 50.11 3.67 -15.18
N ILE A 230 49.45 3.45 -16.31
CA ILE A 230 50.10 3.18 -17.61
C ILE A 230 50.87 4.41 -18.12
N GLU A 231 50.30 5.61 -17.93
CA GLU A 231 50.97 6.87 -18.27
C GLU A 231 52.23 7.11 -17.43
N GLU A 232 52.18 6.82 -16.13
CA GLU A 232 53.37 6.87 -15.25
C GLU A 232 54.43 5.84 -15.66
N LEU A 233 54.03 4.61 -16.02
CA LEU A 233 54.96 3.60 -16.56
C LEU A 233 55.63 4.06 -17.86
N SER A 234 54.91 4.74 -18.75
CA SER A 234 55.48 5.29 -19.99
C SER A 234 56.54 6.35 -19.67
N ASN A 235 56.25 7.25 -18.73
CA ASN A 235 57.20 8.28 -18.30
C ASN A 235 58.47 7.69 -17.66
N LEU A 236 58.37 6.57 -16.94
CA LEU A 236 59.52 5.89 -16.35
C LEU A 236 60.38 5.19 -17.42
N LYS A 237 59.74 4.62 -18.45
CA LYS A 237 60.42 4.08 -19.63
C LYS A 237 61.17 5.16 -20.40
N ASP A 238 60.51 6.30 -20.67
CA ASP A 238 61.09 7.42 -21.41
C ASP A 238 62.28 8.06 -20.66
N LYS A 239 62.29 7.96 -19.33
CA LYS A 239 63.43 8.37 -18.48
C LYS A 239 64.56 7.33 -18.41
N GLY A 240 64.41 6.18 -19.08
CA GLY A 240 65.39 5.09 -19.06
C GLY A 240 65.46 4.33 -17.73
N ILE A 241 64.44 4.47 -16.88
CA ILE A 241 64.37 3.78 -15.58
C ILE A 241 63.84 2.35 -15.75
N LEU A 242 62.99 2.13 -16.76
CA LEU A 242 62.47 0.82 -17.15
C LEU A 242 62.97 0.44 -18.54
N THR A 243 63.20 -0.85 -18.78
CA THR A 243 63.42 -1.37 -20.13
C THR A 243 62.11 -1.54 -20.89
N GLU A 244 62.19 -1.73 -22.21
CA GLU A 244 61.01 -1.94 -23.06
C GLU A 244 60.25 -3.22 -22.68
N GLU A 245 60.98 -4.27 -22.31
CA GLU A 245 60.40 -5.53 -21.85
C GLU A 245 59.64 -5.36 -20.53
N GLU A 246 60.24 -4.66 -19.55
CA GLU A 246 59.62 -4.41 -18.24
C GLU A 246 58.36 -3.54 -18.35
N PHE A 247 58.39 -2.53 -19.23
CA PHE A 247 57.22 -1.70 -19.52
C PHE A 247 56.08 -2.54 -20.12
N THR A 248 56.41 -3.36 -21.12
CA THR A 248 55.42 -4.16 -21.86
C THR A 248 54.75 -5.20 -20.96
N GLU A 249 55.53 -5.88 -20.11
CA GLU A 249 55.02 -6.86 -19.16
C GLU A 249 54.06 -6.20 -18.14
N LYS A 250 54.47 -5.08 -17.54
CA LYS A 250 53.64 -4.37 -16.54
C LYS A 250 52.39 -3.74 -17.14
N LYS A 251 52.48 -3.19 -18.35
CA LYS A 251 51.31 -2.67 -19.10
C LYS A 251 50.30 -3.78 -19.36
N LYS A 252 50.75 -4.96 -19.77
CA LYS A 252 49.89 -6.12 -20.00
C LYS A 252 49.15 -6.54 -18.72
N MET A 253 49.87 -6.65 -17.60
CA MET A 253 49.29 -6.99 -16.29
C MET A 253 48.24 -5.97 -15.82
N LEU A 254 48.41 -4.69 -16.16
CA LEU A 254 47.45 -3.65 -15.82
C LEU A 254 46.19 -3.70 -16.70
N LEU A 255 46.35 -3.98 -17.99
CA LEU A 255 45.23 -4.11 -18.94
C LEU A 255 44.38 -5.36 -18.68
N GLU A 256 44.99 -6.45 -18.18
CA GLU A 256 44.26 -7.65 -17.75
C GLU A 256 43.31 -7.39 -16.57
N LYS A 257 43.48 -6.29 -15.82
CA LYS A 257 42.57 -5.89 -14.72
C LYS A 257 41.30 -5.15 -15.18
N ILE A 258 41.21 -4.82 -16.47
CA ILE A 258 40.05 -4.14 -17.09
C ILE A 258 39.17 -5.14 -17.88
N GLN A 259 39.67 -6.33 -18.19
CA GLN A 259 38.91 -7.41 -18.86
C GLN A 259 38.09 -8.24 -17.87
#